data_AF-A0A8T4WIB5-F1
#
_entry.id   AF-A0A8T4WIB5-F1
#
_cell.length_a   1.000
_cell.length_b   1.000
_cell.length_c   1.000
_cell.angle_alpha   90.00
_cell.angle_beta   90.00
_cell.angle_gamma   90.00
#
_symmetry.space_group_name_H-M   'P 1'
#
loop_
_entity.id
_entity.type
_entity.pdbx_description
1 polymer ?
#
loop_
_entity_poly.entity_id
_entity_poly.type
_entity_poly.pdbx_seq_one_letter_code
_entity_poly.pdbx_strand_id
1 'polypeptide(L)'
;EICKKIQLVKGEKNRLLLKNPWDFPNFLFIKEKIPQSKFIFIHRHPLDIMNSSMNALRVIINKETVYSEIFSPFAKKIDENPLLQWFLQSLLIPQLPVGLSLLIENRVRYTKKFLTDIKKLDKKSFINIKYEDLCNHTSSTMKKVFNHLQLDSVDFKQFEDFIQPRNLSYLPEIYNMKPYILNRFKKYCTFFNYQ
;
A
#
# COMPACT_ATOMS: atom_id res chain seq x y z
N GLU A 1 18.29 -11.14 8.60
CA GLU A 1 19.38 -10.72 9.53
C GLU A 1 19.14 -9.35 10.16
N ILE A 2 18.73 -8.34 9.39
CA ILE A 2 18.49 -6.96 9.89
C ILE A 2 17.53 -6.90 11.09
N CYS A 3 16.37 -7.58 11.04
CA CYS A 3 15.40 -7.57 12.15
C CYS A 3 16.00 -8.13 13.45
N LYS A 4 16.81 -9.20 13.37
CA LYS A 4 17.49 -9.80 14.52
C LYS A 4 18.50 -8.82 15.11
N LYS A 5 19.25 -8.10 14.27
CA LYS A 5 20.20 -7.07 14.70
C LYS A 5 19.50 -5.90 15.42
N ILE A 6 18.35 -5.44 14.90
CA ILE A 6 17.56 -4.38 15.55
C ILE A 6 17.03 -4.83 16.91
N GLN A 7 16.52 -6.07 17.02
CA GLN A 7 16.06 -6.63 18.30
C GLN A 7 17.21 -6.79 19.30
N LEU A 8 18.40 -7.17 18.84
CA LEU A 8 19.58 -7.30 19.70
C LEU A 8 20.03 -5.94 20.25
N VAL A 9 19.96 -4.87 19.45
CA VAL A 9 20.34 -3.51 19.87
C VAL A 9 19.26 -2.85 20.74
N LYS A 10 17.98 -3.01 20.40
CA LYS A 10 16.86 -2.36 21.10
C LYS A 10 16.26 -3.20 22.23
N GLY A 11 16.76 -4.42 22.45
CA GLY A 11 16.25 -5.39 23.42
C GLY A 11 15.11 -6.25 22.86
N GLU A 12 15.14 -7.54 23.17
CA GLU A 12 14.20 -8.56 22.66
C GLU A 12 12.72 -8.28 23.02
N LYS A 13 12.49 -7.50 24.08
CA LYS A 13 11.13 -7.14 24.53
C LYS A 13 10.41 -6.17 23.59
N ASN A 14 11.14 -5.44 22.73
CA ASN A 14 10.55 -4.47 21.82
C ASN A 14 10.07 -5.15 20.54
N ARG A 15 8.74 -5.15 20.35
CA ARG A 15 8.11 -5.68 19.12
C ARG A 15 8.47 -4.78 17.93
N LEU A 16 8.86 -5.39 16.82
CA LEU A 16 9.16 -4.66 15.59
C LEU A 16 7.87 -4.40 14.80
N LEU A 17 7.68 -3.14 14.40
CA LEU A 17 6.67 -2.74 13.43
C LEU A 17 7.37 -2.48 12.09
N LEU A 18 6.99 -3.25 11.06
CA LEU A 18 7.53 -3.12 9.71
C LEU A 18 6.43 -2.70 8.75
N LYS A 19 6.78 -1.89 7.75
CA LYS A 19 5.88 -1.47 6.69
C LYS A 19 6.64 -1.41 5.37
N ASN A 20 6.32 -2.32 4.46
CA ASN A 20 6.77 -2.26 3.08
C ASN A 20 5.59 -2.55 2.13
N PRO A 21 5.32 -1.70 1.12
CA PRO A 21 4.24 -1.94 0.15
C PRO A 21 4.34 -3.30 -0.57
N TRP A 22 5.55 -3.85 -0.74
CA TRP A 22 5.76 -5.15 -1.37
C TRP A 22 5.37 -6.34 -0.49
N ASP A 23 5.07 -6.11 0.79
CA ASP A 23 4.60 -7.15 1.72
C ASP A 23 3.15 -7.55 1.42
N PHE A 24 2.35 -6.64 0.83
CA PHE A 24 0.94 -6.87 0.56
C PHE A 24 0.65 -8.08 -0.36
N PRO A 25 1.36 -8.31 -1.48
CA PRO A 25 1.20 -9.56 -2.23
C PRO A 25 2.00 -10.74 -1.65
N ASN A 26 2.92 -10.52 -0.71
CA ASN A 26 3.90 -11.52 -0.26
C ASN A 26 3.75 -11.94 1.21
N PHE A 27 2.65 -11.59 1.88
CA PHE A 27 2.45 -11.85 3.31
C PHE A 27 2.54 -13.33 3.69
N LEU A 28 2.20 -14.26 2.78
CA LEU A 28 2.34 -15.69 3.05
C LEU A 28 3.80 -16.10 3.22
N PHE A 29 4.69 -15.56 2.38
CA PHE A 29 6.13 -15.78 2.53
C PHE A 29 6.64 -15.22 3.86
N ILE A 30 6.17 -14.02 4.25
CA ILE A 30 6.52 -13.44 5.55
C ILE A 30 6.03 -14.32 6.69
N LYS A 31 4.81 -14.86 6.59
CA LYS A 31 4.25 -15.76 7.61
C LYS A 31 5.02 -17.07 7.70
N GLU A 32 5.48 -17.61 6.58
CA GLU A 32 6.33 -18.81 6.55
C GLU A 32 7.68 -18.56 7.24
N LYS A 33 8.33 -17.43 6.96
CA LYS A 33 9.64 -17.09 7.54
C LYS A 33 9.57 -16.55 8.97
N ILE A 34 8.43 -15.98 9.36
CA ILE A 34 8.20 -15.39 10.68
C ILE A 34 6.80 -15.86 11.17
N PRO A 35 6.67 -17.10 11.67
CA PRO A 35 5.39 -17.70 12.04
C PRO A 35 4.60 -16.92 13.09
N GLN A 36 5.27 -16.17 13.97
CA GLN A 36 4.64 -15.33 14.99
C GLN A 36 4.16 -13.96 14.49
N SER A 37 4.37 -13.63 13.19
CA SER A 37 3.96 -12.34 12.65
C SER A 37 2.44 -12.14 12.72
N LYS A 38 2.04 -10.90 12.98
CA LYS A 38 0.67 -10.40 12.84
C LYS A 38 0.63 -9.37 11.71
N PHE A 39 -0.44 -9.36 10.93
CA PHE A 39 -0.59 -8.47 9.78
C PHE A 39 -1.72 -7.48 9.98
N ILE A 40 -1.48 -6.23 9.61
CA ILE A 40 -2.50 -5.19 9.53
C ILE A 40 -2.61 -4.81 8.07
N PHE A 41 -3.69 -5.23 7.42
CA PHE A 41 -3.96 -4.88 6.03
C PHE A 41 -4.84 -3.64 5.99
N ILE A 42 -4.30 -2.56 5.44
CA ILE A 42 -5.04 -1.32 5.21
C ILE A 42 -5.55 -1.33 3.78
N HIS A 43 -6.87 -1.19 3.63
CA HIS A 43 -7.62 -1.17 2.38
C HIS A 43 -8.10 0.23 2.10
N ARG A 44 -8.22 0.60 0.82
CA ARG A 44 -8.70 1.92 0.43
C ARG A 44 -9.50 1.81 -0.85
N HIS A 45 -10.40 2.75 -1.09
CA HIS A 45 -11.14 2.81 -2.34
C HIS A 45 -10.21 2.76 -3.58
N PRO A 46 -10.46 1.90 -4.59
CA PRO A 46 -9.54 1.72 -5.71
C PRO A 46 -9.20 2.99 -6.50
N LEU A 47 -10.16 3.91 -6.66
CA LEU A 47 -9.92 5.17 -7.36
C LEU A 47 -8.87 6.02 -6.62
N ASP A 48 -8.93 6.09 -5.29
CA ASP A 48 -7.94 6.77 -4.48
C ASP A 48 -6.56 6.13 -4.59
N ILE A 49 -6.51 4.79 -4.58
CA ILE A 49 -5.25 4.04 -4.71
C ILE A 49 -4.62 4.34 -6.08
N MET A 50 -5.41 4.34 -7.16
CA MET A 50 -4.91 4.65 -8.51
C MET A 50 -4.43 6.10 -8.58
N ASN A 51 -5.22 7.05 -8.05
CA ASN A 51 -4.85 8.47 -8.03
C ASN A 51 -3.53 8.72 -7.28
N SER A 52 -3.40 8.15 -6.07
CA SER A 52 -2.17 8.28 -5.29
C SER A 52 -0.99 7.57 -5.95
N SER A 53 -1.22 6.42 -6.60
CA SER A 53 -0.17 5.67 -7.27
C SER A 53 0.34 6.40 -8.52
N MET A 54 -0.55 7.03 -9.29
CA MET A 54 -0.17 7.85 -10.45
C MET A 54 0.64 9.09 -10.04
N ASN A 55 0.21 9.79 -8.98
CA ASN A 55 0.96 10.93 -8.46
C ASN A 55 2.35 10.51 -7.96
N ALA A 56 2.45 9.39 -7.23
CA ALA A 56 3.74 8.86 -6.80
C ALA A 56 4.63 8.48 -7.98
N LEU A 57 4.08 7.82 -9.00
CA LEU A 57 4.80 7.42 -10.20
C LEU A 57 5.33 8.63 -10.98
N ARG A 58 4.53 9.70 -11.12
CA ARG A 58 4.97 10.97 -11.72
C ARG A 58 6.12 11.60 -10.96
N VAL A 59 6.05 11.61 -9.63
CA VAL A 59 7.14 12.14 -8.80
C VAL A 59 8.42 11.33 -9.00
N ILE A 60 8.32 10.00 -9.06
CA ILE A 60 9.48 9.11 -9.25
C ILE A 60 10.12 9.28 -10.64
N ILE A 61 9.31 9.44 -11.69
CA ILE A 61 9.82 9.55 -13.06
C ILE A 61 10.31 10.98 -13.38
N ASN A 62 9.68 12.01 -12.81
CA ASN A 62 9.98 13.41 -13.13
C ASN A 62 11.01 14.06 -12.21
N LYS A 63 11.35 13.45 -11.07
CA LYS A 63 12.39 13.98 -10.18
C LYS A 63 13.58 13.03 -10.15
N GLU A 64 14.77 13.61 -10.24
CA GLU A 64 16.01 13.08 -9.66
C GLU A 64 15.85 13.04 -8.13
N THR A 65 14.98 12.18 -7.61
CA THR A 65 14.89 12.04 -6.15
C THR A 65 16.13 11.27 -5.69
N VAL A 66 16.85 11.76 -4.69
CA VAL A 66 17.97 11.06 -4.02
C VAL A 66 17.64 9.60 -3.65
N TYR A 67 16.35 9.27 -3.51
CA TYR A 67 15.87 7.92 -3.25
C TYR A 67 15.95 6.95 -4.45
N SER A 68 15.97 7.43 -5.69
CA SER A 68 16.04 6.59 -6.89
C SER A 68 17.39 5.86 -6.95
N GLU A 69 18.49 6.56 -6.65
CA GLU A 69 19.84 6.00 -6.60
C GLU A 69 20.01 4.89 -5.55
N ILE A 70 19.30 4.99 -4.42
CA ILE A 70 19.44 4.08 -3.28
C ILE A 70 18.64 2.77 -3.47
N PHE A 71 17.48 2.82 -4.12
CA PHE A 71 16.53 1.71 -4.09
C PHE A 71 16.63 0.71 -5.25
N SER A 72 17.29 1.04 -6.36
CA SER A 72 17.41 0.09 -7.47
C SER A 72 18.49 0.46 -8.51
N PRO A 73 19.34 -0.50 -8.95
CA PRO A 73 20.18 -0.34 -10.14
C PRO A 73 19.40 0.07 -11.40
N PHE A 74 18.09 -0.18 -11.41
CA PHE A 74 17.20 0.21 -12.50
C PHE A 74 17.02 1.72 -12.62
N ALA A 75 17.01 2.46 -11.51
CA ALA A 75 16.90 3.92 -11.53
C ALA A 75 18.14 4.54 -12.19
N LYS A 76 19.34 4.08 -11.80
CA LYS A 76 20.59 4.50 -12.42
C LYS A 76 20.61 4.26 -13.93
N LYS A 77 20.09 3.10 -14.39
CA LYS A 77 19.94 2.79 -15.82
C LYS A 77 18.94 3.68 -16.56
N ILE A 78 17.95 4.25 -15.87
CA ILE A 78 17.01 5.21 -16.46
C ILE A 78 17.71 6.55 -16.65
N ASP A 79 18.45 7.02 -15.65
CA ASP A 79 19.18 8.29 -15.72
C ASP A 79 20.31 8.24 -16.76
N GLU A 80 20.96 7.08 -16.91
CA GLU A 80 21.99 6.85 -17.93
C GLU A 80 21.43 6.71 -19.37
N ASN A 81 20.11 6.51 -19.53
CA ASN A 81 19.50 6.23 -20.83
C ASN A 81 18.35 7.20 -21.17
N PRO A 82 18.62 8.27 -21.94
CA PRO A 82 17.62 9.28 -22.27
C PRO A 82 16.44 8.73 -23.11
N LEU A 83 16.65 7.68 -23.90
CA LEU A 83 15.57 7.03 -24.67
C LEU A 83 14.61 6.28 -23.74
N LEU A 84 15.14 5.61 -22.72
CA LEU A 84 14.33 4.90 -21.71
C LEU A 84 13.55 5.90 -20.85
N GLN A 85 14.17 7.01 -20.46
CA GLN A 85 13.52 8.09 -19.72
C GLN A 85 12.35 8.69 -20.53
N TRP A 86 12.58 9.01 -21.81
CA TRP A 86 11.53 9.49 -22.71
C TRP A 86 10.39 8.48 -22.85
N PHE A 87 10.71 7.20 -23.02
CA PHE A 87 9.70 6.14 -23.08
C PHE A 87 8.86 6.06 -21.80
N LEU A 88 9.49 6.11 -20.62
CA LEU A 88 8.78 6.11 -19.33
C LEU A 88 7.90 7.35 -19.14
N GLN A 89 8.38 8.53 -19.56
CA GLN A 89 7.59 9.76 -19.55
C GLN A 89 6.39 9.67 -20.49
N SER A 90 6.55 9.03 -21.66
CA SER A 90 5.45 8.83 -22.62
C SER A 90 4.30 7.99 -22.03
N LEU A 91 4.61 7.04 -21.14
CA LEU A 91 3.61 6.23 -20.44
C LEU A 91 2.79 7.03 -19.41
N LEU A 92 3.25 8.22 -19.03
CA LEU A 92 2.58 9.10 -18.06
C LEU A 92 1.71 10.19 -18.70
N ILE A 93 1.67 10.25 -20.03
CA ILE A 93 0.88 11.23 -20.78
C ILE A 93 -0.61 11.02 -20.43
N PRO A 94 -1.31 12.03 -19.86
CA PRO A 94 -2.71 11.90 -19.42
C PRO A 94 -3.66 11.44 -20.53
N GLN A 95 -3.41 11.86 -21.77
CA GLN A 95 -4.22 11.55 -22.95
C GLN A 95 -4.07 10.10 -23.42
N LEU A 96 -2.97 9.44 -23.08
CA LEU A 96 -2.68 8.05 -23.44
C LEU A 96 -2.60 7.21 -22.15
N PRO A 97 -3.72 6.63 -21.68
CA PRO A 97 -3.80 5.99 -20.37
C PRO A 97 -3.10 4.62 -20.30
N VAL A 98 -2.02 4.40 -21.05
CA VAL A 98 -1.27 3.14 -21.10
C VAL A 98 -0.59 2.87 -19.77
N GLY A 99 0.15 3.84 -19.22
CA GLY A 99 0.81 3.69 -17.92
C GLY A 99 -0.19 3.46 -16.79
N LEU A 100 -1.32 4.18 -16.82
CA LEU A 100 -2.41 3.96 -15.88
C LEU A 100 -3.02 2.55 -16.03
N SER A 101 -3.24 2.07 -17.26
CA SER A 101 -3.75 0.72 -17.50
C SER A 101 -2.82 -0.37 -16.97
N LEU A 102 -1.51 -0.23 -17.21
CA LEU A 102 -0.49 -1.16 -16.69
C LEU A 102 -0.47 -1.16 -15.14
N LEU A 103 -0.55 0.03 -14.55
CA LEU A 103 -0.64 0.20 -13.10
C LEU A 103 -1.89 -0.46 -12.54
N ILE A 104 -3.05 -0.26 -13.17
CA ILE A 104 -4.33 -0.89 -12.80
C ILE A 104 -4.18 -2.40 -12.82
N GLU A 105 -3.71 -2.99 -13.93
CA GLU A 105 -3.62 -4.44 -14.04
C GLU A 105 -2.64 -5.06 -13.04
N ASN A 106 -1.50 -4.40 -12.77
CA ASN A 106 -0.58 -4.88 -11.74
C ASN A 106 -1.23 -4.86 -10.34
N ARG A 107 -1.97 -3.80 -10.01
CA ARG A 107 -2.68 -3.68 -8.74
C ARG A 107 -3.83 -4.68 -8.62
N VAL A 108 -4.60 -4.87 -9.70
CA VAL A 108 -5.66 -5.90 -9.79
C VAL A 108 -5.08 -7.28 -9.53
N ARG A 109 -3.90 -7.60 -10.09
CA ARG A 109 -3.22 -8.88 -9.85
C ARG A 109 -2.87 -9.07 -8.37
N TYR A 110 -2.31 -8.05 -7.71
CA TYR A 110 -2.01 -8.13 -6.28
C TYR A 110 -3.26 -8.28 -5.43
N THR A 111 -4.32 -7.54 -5.75
CA THR A 111 -5.59 -7.65 -5.03
C THR A 111 -6.26 -9.00 -5.22
N LYS A 112 -6.27 -9.55 -6.44
CA LYS A 112 -6.78 -10.90 -6.71
C LYS A 112 -5.98 -11.94 -5.93
N LYS A 113 -4.65 -11.84 -5.95
CA LYS A 113 -3.77 -12.71 -5.18
C LYS A 113 -4.08 -12.62 -3.68
N PHE A 114 -4.18 -11.41 -3.13
CA PHE A 114 -4.55 -11.17 -1.74
C PHE A 114 -5.88 -11.84 -1.37
N LEU A 115 -6.95 -11.63 -2.15
CA LEU A 115 -8.27 -12.20 -1.85
C LEU A 115 -8.29 -13.73 -1.85
N THR A 116 -7.44 -14.35 -2.66
CA THR A 116 -7.27 -15.81 -2.67
C THR A 116 -6.42 -16.28 -1.50
N ASP A 117 -5.29 -15.62 -1.25
CA ASP A 117 -4.28 -16.06 -0.29
C ASP A 117 -4.63 -15.73 1.16
N ILE A 118 -5.44 -14.70 1.40
CA ILE A 118 -5.85 -14.30 2.76
C ILE A 118 -6.63 -15.41 3.48
N LYS A 119 -7.30 -16.28 2.71
CA LYS A 119 -8.04 -17.45 3.23
C LYS A 119 -7.13 -18.52 3.84
N LYS A 120 -5.83 -18.50 3.50
CA LYS A 120 -4.82 -19.44 4.01
C LYS A 120 -4.24 -18.98 5.36
N LEU A 121 -4.46 -17.73 5.75
CA LEU A 121 -4.04 -17.22 7.05
C LEU A 121 -5.07 -17.52 8.13
N ASP A 122 -4.59 -17.85 9.33
CA ASP A 122 -5.46 -17.91 10.51
C ASP A 122 -6.03 -16.52 10.81
N LYS A 123 -7.32 -16.46 11.17
CA LYS A 123 -8.03 -15.21 11.44
C LYS A 123 -7.44 -14.43 12.61
N LYS A 124 -6.70 -15.06 13.53
CA LYS A 124 -6.02 -14.36 14.64
C LYS A 124 -4.70 -13.73 14.20
N SER A 125 -4.17 -14.08 13.02
CA SER A 125 -2.89 -13.59 12.52
C SER A 125 -2.99 -12.31 11.69
N PHE A 126 -4.20 -11.84 11.37
CA PHE A 126 -4.38 -10.59 10.65
C PHE A 126 -5.64 -9.84 11.04
N ILE A 127 -5.66 -8.55 10.71
CA ILE A 127 -6.85 -7.70 10.71
C ILE A 127 -6.91 -6.90 9.40
N ASN A 128 -8.12 -6.72 8.88
CA ASN A 128 -8.38 -5.83 7.75
C ASN A 128 -8.99 -4.53 8.27
N ILE A 129 -8.47 -3.41 7.80
CA ILE A 129 -8.90 -2.07 8.18
C ILE A 129 -9.11 -1.24 6.92
N LYS A 130 -10.23 -0.56 6.83
CA LYS A 130 -10.43 0.45 5.79
C LYS A 130 -9.72 1.74 6.18
N TYR A 131 -9.08 2.38 5.23
CA TYR A 131 -8.45 3.69 5.40
C TYR A 131 -9.49 4.72 5.83
N GLU A 132 -10.70 4.62 5.30
CA GLU A 132 -11.83 5.49 5.61
C GLU A 132 -12.24 5.35 7.09
N ASP A 133 -12.30 4.11 7.61
CA ASP A 133 -12.57 3.86 9.04
C ASP A 133 -11.40 4.30 9.93
N LEU A 134 -10.17 4.19 9.43
CA LEU A 134 -8.98 4.62 10.13
C LEU A 134 -8.94 6.14 10.29
N CYS A 135 -9.49 6.92 9.34
CA CYS A 135 -9.52 8.37 9.43
C CYS A 135 -10.78 8.90 10.13
N ASN A 136 -11.95 8.34 9.83
CA ASN A 136 -13.22 8.85 10.36
C ASN A 136 -13.53 8.34 11.77
N HIS A 137 -12.98 7.18 12.15
CA HIS A 137 -13.22 6.54 13.43
C HIS A 137 -11.90 6.12 14.10
N THR A 138 -10.88 6.99 14.03
CA THR A 138 -9.49 6.75 14.41
C THR A 138 -9.34 6.03 15.74
N SER A 139 -9.84 6.62 16.85
CA SER A 139 -9.71 6.03 18.18
C SER A 139 -10.27 4.60 18.27
N SER A 140 -11.44 4.38 17.68
CA SER A 140 -12.09 3.06 17.68
C SER A 140 -11.33 2.03 16.84
N THR A 141 -10.80 2.46 15.69
CA THR A 141 -10.03 1.61 14.77
C THR A 141 -8.67 1.25 15.39
N MET A 142 -8.00 2.20 16.03
CA MET A 142 -6.75 1.96 16.74
C MET A 142 -6.94 1.04 17.96
N LYS A 143 -8.05 1.17 18.69
CA LYS A 143 -8.40 0.21 19.75
C LYS A 143 -8.51 -1.22 19.21
N LYS A 144 -9.14 -1.42 18.05
CA LYS A 144 -9.21 -2.75 17.39
C LYS A 144 -7.82 -3.29 17.04
N VAL A 145 -6.93 -2.43 16.52
CA VAL A 145 -5.53 -2.79 16.22
C VAL A 145 -4.79 -3.23 17.47
N PHE A 146 -4.83 -2.43 18.54
CA PHE A 146 -4.11 -2.71 19.77
C PHE A 146 -4.62 -4.00 20.43
N ASN A 147 -5.94 -4.21 20.45
CA ASN A 147 -6.54 -5.46 20.92
C ASN A 147 -6.07 -6.67 20.09
N HIS A 148 -6.03 -6.56 18.77
CA HIS A 148 -5.52 -7.61 17.89
C HIS A 148 -4.04 -7.91 18.17
N LEU A 149 -3.24 -6.87 18.37
CA LEU A 149 -1.83 -7.01 18.70
C LEU A 149 -1.59 -7.51 20.12
N GLN A 150 -2.57 -7.43 21.04
CA GLN A 150 -2.40 -7.67 22.48
C GLN A 150 -1.32 -6.73 23.03
N LEU A 151 -1.56 -5.44 22.86
CA LEU A 151 -0.78 -4.35 23.42
C LEU A 151 -1.61 -3.64 24.49
N ASP A 152 -0.92 -3.06 25.46
CA ASP A 152 -1.55 -2.29 26.53
C ASP A 152 -2.34 -1.12 25.96
N SER A 153 -3.47 -0.81 26.60
CA SER A 153 -4.30 0.32 26.21
C SER A 153 -3.56 1.63 26.46
N VAL A 154 -3.41 2.42 25.40
CA VAL A 154 -2.95 3.81 25.47
C VAL A 154 -4.16 4.73 25.33
N ASP A 155 -3.96 6.04 25.57
CA ASP A 155 -4.95 7.02 25.16
C ASP A 155 -5.06 7.04 23.62
N PHE A 156 -6.17 6.55 23.09
CA PHE A 156 -6.36 6.45 21.64
C PHE A 156 -6.64 7.80 20.98
N LYS A 157 -7.01 8.84 21.75
CA LYS A 157 -7.24 10.19 21.20
C LYS A 157 -5.98 10.80 20.61
N GLN A 158 -4.81 10.43 21.14
CA GLN A 158 -3.53 10.91 20.61
C GLN A 158 -3.35 10.61 19.11
N PHE A 159 -4.02 9.59 18.57
CA PHE A 159 -3.91 9.24 17.16
C PHE A 159 -4.74 10.15 16.25
N GLU A 160 -5.76 10.82 16.78
CA GLU A 160 -6.61 11.74 16.00
C GLU A 160 -5.81 12.93 15.50
N ASP A 161 -4.82 13.40 16.24
CA ASP A 161 -3.95 14.50 15.83
C ASP A 161 -3.06 14.16 14.62
N PHE A 162 -2.74 12.88 14.42
CA PHE A 162 -1.83 12.43 13.36
C PHE A 162 -2.55 11.80 12.16
N ILE A 163 -3.73 11.22 12.37
CA ILE A 163 -4.44 10.44 11.36
C ILE A 163 -5.62 11.26 10.84
N GLN A 164 -5.39 11.92 9.71
CA GLN A 164 -6.37 12.77 9.05
C GLN A 164 -6.62 12.27 7.61
N PRO A 165 -7.87 12.43 7.10
CA PRO A 165 -8.17 12.09 5.72
C PRO A 165 -7.38 12.98 4.77
N ARG A 166 -6.84 12.38 3.70
CA ARG A 166 -6.19 13.16 2.65
C ARG A 166 -7.24 13.79 1.75
N ASN A 167 -7.18 15.11 1.60
CA ASN A 167 -7.93 15.79 0.55
C ASN A 167 -7.34 15.41 -0.81
N LEU A 168 -8.12 14.75 -1.67
CA LEU A 168 -7.69 14.30 -2.98
C LEU A 168 -8.56 14.92 -4.06
N SER A 169 -7.91 15.58 -5.01
CA SER A 169 -8.49 15.83 -6.32
C SER A 169 -8.06 14.70 -7.26
N TYR A 170 -9.01 14.08 -7.95
CA TYR A 170 -8.71 13.01 -8.90
C TYR A 170 -8.14 13.60 -10.19
N LEU A 171 -7.09 12.96 -10.70
CA LEU A 171 -6.54 13.29 -12.01
C LEU A 171 -7.58 13.02 -13.12
N PRO A 172 -7.58 13.80 -14.22
CA PRO A 172 -8.54 13.61 -15.31
C PRO A 172 -8.57 12.19 -15.87
N GLU A 173 -7.42 11.55 -16.02
CA GLU A 173 -7.32 10.17 -16.51
C GLU A 173 -7.96 9.14 -15.55
N ILE A 174 -7.99 9.42 -14.23
CA ILE A 174 -8.69 8.57 -13.25
C ILE A 174 -10.20 8.67 -13.45
N TYR A 175 -10.73 9.87 -13.69
CA TYR A 175 -12.15 10.05 -14.01
C TYR A 175 -12.53 9.32 -15.30
N ASN A 176 -11.73 9.50 -16.36
CA ASN A 176 -11.97 8.90 -17.66
C ASN A 176 -11.95 7.36 -17.59
N MET A 177 -11.06 6.78 -16.79
CA MET A 177 -10.96 5.33 -16.60
C MET A 177 -11.80 4.78 -15.44
N LYS A 178 -12.61 5.60 -14.75
CA LYS A 178 -13.38 5.18 -13.57
C LYS A 178 -14.20 3.90 -13.82
N PRO A 179 -14.99 3.76 -14.91
CA PRO A 179 -15.76 2.55 -15.16
C PRO A 179 -14.88 1.31 -15.31
N TYR A 180 -13.73 1.46 -15.99
CA TYR A 180 -12.76 0.40 -16.16
C TYR A 180 -12.15 -0.01 -14.81
N ILE A 181 -11.67 0.94 -14.01
CA ILE A 181 -11.10 0.68 -12.68
C ILE A 181 -12.12 -0.06 -11.80
N LEU A 182 -13.34 0.46 -11.67
CA LEU A 182 -14.36 -0.17 -10.82
C LEU A 182 -14.74 -1.56 -11.30
N ASN A 183 -14.85 -1.78 -12.61
CA ASN A 183 -15.12 -3.11 -13.16
C ASN A 183 -13.97 -4.10 -12.85
N ARG A 184 -12.71 -3.68 -13.03
CA ARG A 184 -11.54 -4.53 -12.74
C ARG A 184 -11.41 -4.86 -11.26
N PHE A 185 -11.79 -3.93 -10.37
CA PHE A 185 -11.77 -4.10 -8.92
C PHE A 185 -13.10 -4.60 -8.32
N LYS A 186 -14.11 -4.95 -9.13
CA LYS A 186 -15.46 -5.31 -8.65
C LYS A 186 -15.46 -6.29 -7.48
N LYS A 187 -14.71 -7.40 -7.60
CA LYS A 187 -14.60 -8.41 -6.54
C LYS A 187 -14.02 -7.86 -5.23
N TYR A 188 -13.04 -6.96 -5.33
CA TYR A 188 -12.45 -6.30 -4.17
C TYR A 188 -13.43 -5.32 -3.53
N CYS A 189 -14.10 -4.50 -4.34
CA CYS A 189 -15.12 -3.58 -3.84
C CYS A 189 -16.24 -4.33 -3.12
N THR A 190 -16.73 -5.43 -3.70
CA THR A 190 -17.73 -6.29 -3.03
C THR A 190 -17.20 -6.90 -1.74
N PHE A 191 -15.97 -7.43 -1.74
CA PHE A 191 -15.39 -8.06 -0.54
C PHE A 191 -15.25 -7.07 0.63
N PHE A 192 -14.90 -5.82 0.34
CA PHE A 192 -14.72 -4.79 1.35
C PHE A 192 -15.91 -3.84 1.49
N ASN A 193 -17.04 -4.05 0.81
CA ASN A 193 -18.17 -3.11 0.79
C ASN A 193 -17.74 -1.68 0.48
N TYR A 194 -16.98 -1.51 -0.61
CA TYR A 194 -16.79 -0.20 -1.23
C TYR A 194 -17.95 0.07 -2.19
N GLN A 195 -18.57 1.24 -2.04
CA GLN A 195 -19.65 1.74 -2.90
C GLN A 195 -19.09 2.41 -4.15
#